data_AF-A0A971KWL0-F1
#
_entry.id   AF-A0A971KWL0-F1
#
_cell.length_a   1.000
_cell.length_b   1.000
_cell.length_c   1.000
_cell.angle_alpha   90.00
_cell.angle_beta   90.00
_cell.angle_gamma   90.00
#
_symmetry.space_group_name_H-M   'P 1'
#
loop_
_entity.id
_entity.type
_entity.pdbx_description
1 polymer ?
#
loop_
_entity_poly.entity_id
_entity_poly.type
_entity_poly.pdbx_seq_one_letter_code
_entity_poly.pdbx_strand_id
1 'polypeptide(L)'
;MKVVYCGYRGTYGAFLLAAFHLGLYKEQDICNEKQAKKHFEICCLYGEQYGNLIYVGMDEELREIYVLGCKRYFSVIKNSQIYINRIFRLEENLCHLDVGRLEGIMPRIIGFLLARRVNRTICEKLFSYWLSRKYHIFSRKAREIKQNLKNSKMFIR
;
A
#
# COMPACT_ATOMS: atom_id res chain seq x y z
N MET A 1 -11.12 8.79 10.45
CA MET A 1 -11.24 7.44 9.84
C MET A 1 -9.86 7.00 9.41
N LYS A 2 -9.51 5.73 9.62
CA LYS A 2 -8.21 5.16 9.26
C LYS A 2 -8.36 4.25 8.04
N VAL A 3 -7.55 4.46 7.00
CA VAL A 3 -7.52 3.65 5.79
C VAL A 3 -6.24 2.82 5.80
N VAL A 4 -6.38 1.50 5.73
CA VAL A 4 -5.26 0.55 5.81
C VAL A 4 -5.12 -0.20 4.50
N TYR A 5 -4.09 0.14 3.74
CA TYR A 5 -3.71 -0.56 2.51
C TYR A 5 -2.89 -1.81 2.82
N CYS A 6 -3.43 -2.97 2.46
CA CYS A 6 -2.85 -4.26 2.80
C CYS A 6 -2.27 -4.92 1.55
N GLY A 7 -0.95 -5.07 1.49
CA GLY A 7 -0.24 -5.77 0.42
C GLY A 7 0.36 -7.09 0.91
N TYR A 8 1.00 -7.84 0.02
CA TYR A 8 1.88 -8.93 0.42
C TYR A 8 2.98 -8.39 1.33
N ARG A 9 3.67 -7.33 0.86
CA ARG A 9 4.58 -6.47 1.63
C ARG A 9 4.02 -5.05 1.69
N GLY A 10 4.18 -4.36 2.82
CA GLY A 10 3.61 -3.02 3.02
C GLY A 10 4.21 -1.95 2.09
N THR A 11 5.49 -2.09 1.74
CA THR A 11 6.25 -1.09 0.99
C THR A 11 6.06 -1.14 -0.52
N TYR A 12 5.38 -2.14 -1.07
CA TYR A 12 5.23 -2.32 -2.52
C TYR A 12 3.91 -1.73 -2.99
N GLY A 13 2.93 -2.58 -3.36
CA GLY A 13 1.65 -2.12 -3.88
C GLY A 13 0.88 -1.28 -2.85
N ALA A 14 0.89 -1.68 -1.58
CA ALA A 14 0.21 -0.95 -0.53
C ALA A 14 0.73 0.49 -0.40
N PHE A 15 2.05 0.68 -0.30
CA PHE A 15 2.65 2.01 -0.32
C PHE A 15 2.41 2.78 -1.60
N LEU A 16 2.48 2.14 -2.77
CA LEU A 16 2.19 2.80 -4.04
C LEU A 16 0.77 3.39 -4.06
N LEU A 17 -0.20 2.60 -3.61
CA LEU A 17 -1.60 3.02 -3.58
C LEU A 17 -1.83 4.12 -2.54
N ALA A 18 -1.18 4.04 -1.38
CA ALA A 18 -1.19 5.10 -0.37
C ALA A 18 -0.54 6.39 -0.89
N ALA A 19 0.56 6.31 -1.62
CA ALA A 19 1.26 7.46 -2.19
C ALA A 19 0.39 8.19 -3.23
N PHE A 20 -0.31 7.46 -4.10
CA PHE A 20 -1.32 8.05 -4.99
C PHE A 20 -2.51 8.61 -4.22
N HIS A 21 -2.99 7.89 -3.20
CA HIS A 21 -4.08 8.38 -2.35
C HIS A 21 -3.72 9.74 -1.76
N LEU A 22 -2.51 9.91 -1.24
CA LEU A 22 -2.07 11.16 -0.60
C LEU A 22 -1.64 12.24 -1.60
N GLY A 23 -1.71 11.98 -2.91
CA GLY A 23 -1.24 12.92 -3.93
C GLY A 23 0.28 13.11 -3.96
N LEU A 24 1.05 12.26 -3.26
CA LEU A 24 2.51 12.25 -3.32
C LEU A 24 2.98 11.91 -4.75
N TYR A 25 2.24 11.02 -5.42
CA TYR A 25 2.50 10.57 -6.78
C TYR A 25 1.39 11.08 -7.70
N LYS A 26 1.75 11.69 -8.84
CA LYS A 26 0.79 12.24 -9.80
C LYS A 26 0.42 11.22 -10.86
N GLU A 27 -0.85 11.20 -11.25
CA GLU A 27 -1.41 10.20 -12.16
C GLU A 27 -0.98 10.37 -13.62
N GLN A 28 -0.75 11.64 -14.02
CA GLN A 28 -0.40 12.05 -15.38
C GLN A 28 1.11 11.93 -15.66
N ASP A 29 1.89 11.74 -14.60
CA ASP A 29 3.34 11.58 -14.73
C ASP A 29 3.66 10.13 -15.12
N ILE A 30 4.70 9.98 -15.94
CA ILE A 30 5.41 8.71 -16.06
C ILE A 30 6.23 8.55 -14.78
N CYS A 31 6.31 7.34 -14.24
CA CYS A 31 7.16 7.08 -13.08
C CYS A 31 8.60 7.53 -13.38
N ASN A 32 9.04 8.60 -12.72
CA ASN A 32 10.40 9.11 -12.87
C ASN A 32 11.38 8.11 -12.24
N GLU A 33 12.53 7.87 -12.89
CA GLU A 33 13.60 7.01 -12.36
C GLU A 33 14.00 7.38 -10.92
N LYS A 34 14.10 8.67 -10.62
CA LYS A 34 14.42 9.15 -9.26
C LYS A 34 13.36 8.75 -8.23
N GLN A 35 12.09 8.75 -8.63
CA GLN A 35 10.96 8.35 -7.78
C GLN A 35 10.95 6.83 -7.59
N ALA A 36 11.16 6.06 -8.66
CA ALA A 36 11.28 4.61 -8.60
C ALA A 36 12.42 4.19 -7.67
N LYS A 37 13.58 4.85 -7.75
CA LYS A 37 14.73 4.59 -6.89
C LYS A 37 14.45 4.86 -5.42
N LYS A 38 13.85 6.03 -5.09
CA LYS A 38 13.45 6.36 -3.71
C LYS A 38 12.44 5.35 -3.15
N HIS A 39 11.47 4.92 -3.95
CA HIS A 39 10.51 3.90 -3.52
C HIS A 39 11.20 2.54 -3.33
N PHE A 40 12.13 2.19 -4.19
CA PHE A 40 12.93 0.98 -4.04
C PHE A 40 13.77 1.01 -2.75
N GLU A 41 14.33 2.15 -2.37
CA GLU A 41 15.03 2.33 -1.09
C GLU A 41 14.11 2.06 0.11
N ILE A 42 12.87 2.56 0.08
CA ILE A 42 11.84 2.25 1.10
C ILE A 42 11.59 0.73 1.15
N CYS A 43 11.52 0.06 0.01
CA CYS A 43 11.36 -1.40 -0.04
C CYS A 43 12.55 -2.14 0.55
N CYS A 44 13.77 -1.64 0.36
CA CYS A 44 14.96 -2.25 0.94
C CYS A 44 15.01 -2.09 2.47
N LEU A 45 14.58 -0.94 2.99
CA LEU A 45 14.61 -0.65 4.43
C LEU A 45 13.48 -1.31 5.21
N TYR A 46 12.26 -1.28 4.66
CA TYR A 46 11.04 -1.67 5.39
C TYR A 46 10.33 -2.89 4.78
N GLY A 47 10.84 -3.46 3.67
CA GLY A 47 10.14 -4.49 2.91
C GLY A 47 9.90 -5.80 3.65
N GLU A 48 10.75 -6.14 4.64
CA GLU A 48 10.61 -7.36 5.47
C GLU A 48 9.73 -7.16 6.72
N GLN A 49 9.18 -5.96 6.93
CA GLN A 49 8.34 -5.65 8.10
C GLN A 49 6.88 -6.07 7.89
N TYR A 50 6.60 -7.37 8.02
CA TYR A 50 5.23 -7.88 8.04
C TYR A 50 4.56 -7.61 9.39
N GLY A 51 3.24 -7.41 9.40
CA GLY A 51 2.48 -7.15 10.62
C GLY A 51 2.63 -5.73 11.20
N ASN A 52 3.63 -4.96 10.75
CA ASN A 52 3.81 -3.57 11.16
C ASN A 52 2.88 -2.65 10.39
N LEU A 53 2.04 -1.91 11.13
CA LEU A 53 1.19 -0.87 10.58
C LEU A 53 2.02 0.42 10.43
N ILE A 54 2.32 0.80 9.20
CA ILE A 54 3.18 1.96 8.90
C ILE A 54 2.29 3.14 8.52
N TYR A 55 2.38 4.23 9.29
CA TYR A 55 1.71 5.49 8.97
C TYR A 55 2.40 6.15 7.77
N VAL A 56 1.61 6.57 6.79
CA VAL A 56 2.13 7.24 5.57
C VAL A 56 1.80 8.73 5.57
N GLY A 57 0.62 9.10 6.04
CA GLY A 57 0.17 10.50 6.05
C GLY A 57 -1.33 10.64 6.25
N MET A 58 -1.81 11.86 6.04
CA MET A 58 -3.21 12.24 6.15
C MET A 58 -3.69 12.82 4.83
N ASP A 59 -4.88 12.44 4.39
CA ASP A 59 -5.46 12.96 3.15
C ASP A 59 -6.26 14.26 3.35
N GLU A 60 -6.85 14.79 2.27
CA GLU A 60 -7.54 16.09 2.30
C GLU A 60 -8.83 16.08 3.15
N GLU A 61 -9.33 14.90 3.50
CA GLU A 61 -10.54 14.68 4.32
C GLU A 61 -10.20 14.30 5.77
N LEU A 62 -8.94 14.54 6.18
CA LEU A 62 -8.37 14.20 7.49
C LEU A 62 -8.43 12.70 7.81
N ARG A 63 -8.31 11.85 6.78
CA ARG A 63 -8.24 10.40 6.94
C ARG A 63 -6.78 9.98 7.09
N GLU A 64 -6.49 9.23 8.14
CA GLU A 64 -5.16 8.69 8.38
C GLU A 64 -4.92 7.51 7.44
N ILE A 65 -3.82 7.53 6.71
CA ILE A 65 -3.47 6.51 5.70
C ILE A 65 -2.31 5.66 6.22
N TYR A 66 -2.53 4.36 6.25
CA TYR A 66 -1.56 3.36 6.69
C TYR A 66 -1.32 2.31 5.62
N VAL A 67 -0.17 1.65 5.71
CA VAL A 67 0.18 0.48 4.90
C VAL A 67 0.57 -0.69 5.78
N LEU A 68 0.29 -1.91 5.30
CA LEU A 68 0.52 -3.14 6.05
C LEU A 68 0.93 -4.29 5.15
N GLY A 69 2.02 -4.98 5.51
CA GLY A 69 2.43 -6.24 4.88
C GLY A 69 1.74 -7.42 5.53
N CYS A 70 0.89 -8.13 4.78
CA CYS A 70 0.03 -9.19 5.31
C CYS A 70 0.41 -10.61 4.84
N LYS A 71 1.38 -10.80 3.94
CA LYS A 71 1.80 -12.13 3.44
C LYS A 71 0.64 -13.06 3.01
N ARG A 72 -0.44 -12.50 2.44
CA ARG A 72 -1.72 -13.17 2.06
C ARG A 72 -2.73 -13.43 3.19
N TYR A 73 -2.45 -13.04 4.42
CA TYR A 73 -3.36 -13.17 5.57
C TYR A 73 -4.29 -11.95 5.73
N PHE A 74 -4.69 -11.32 4.63
CA PHE A 74 -5.52 -10.10 4.67
C PHE A 74 -6.81 -10.29 5.48
N SER A 75 -7.56 -11.36 5.22
CA SER A 75 -8.81 -11.64 5.91
C SER A 75 -8.62 -11.83 7.41
N VAL A 76 -7.56 -12.54 7.81
CA VAL A 76 -7.21 -12.76 9.21
C VAL A 76 -6.92 -11.42 9.89
N ILE A 77 -6.04 -10.60 9.32
CA ILE A 77 -5.66 -9.31 9.90
C ILE A 77 -6.85 -8.36 10.00
N LYS A 78 -7.64 -8.24 8.92
CA LYS A 78 -8.85 -7.42 8.89
C LYS A 78 -9.80 -7.83 10.01
N ASN A 79 -10.10 -9.13 10.11
CA ASN A 79 -11.03 -9.65 11.11
C ASN A 79 -10.48 -9.42 12.52
N SER A 80 -9.21 -9.72 12.77
CA SER A 80 -8.59 -9.51 14.08
C SER A 80 -8.70 -8.05 14.53
N GLN A 81 -8.38 -7.09 13.66
CA GLN A 81 -8.46 -5.67 14.01
C GLN A 81 -9.91 -5.19 14.23
N ILE A 82 -10.86 -5.66 13.42
CA ILE A 82 -12.29 -5.36 13.61
C ILE A 82 -12.81 -5.93 14.95
N TYR A 83 -12.49 -7.18 15.27
CA TYR A 83 -12.95 -7.81 16.50
C TYR A 83 -12.28 -7.22 17.75
N ILE A 84 -10.99 -6.89 17.69
CA ILE A 84 -10.29 -6.17 18.78
C ILE A 84 -10.98 -4.83 19.03
N ASN A 85 -11.22 -4.04 17.98
CA ASN A 85 -11.91 -2.76 18.09
C ASN A 85 -13.30 -2.91 18.75
N ARG A 86 -14.04 -3.97 18.40
CA ARG A 86 -15.34 -4.27 19.02
C ARG A 86 -15.24 -4.70 20.48
N ILE A 87 -14.31 -5.60 20.81
CA ILE A 87 -14.13 -6.14 22.17
C ILE A 87 -13.75 -5.02 23.15
N PHE A 88 -12.81 -4.16 22.74
CA PHE A 88 -12.32 -3.08 23.58
C PHE A 88 -13.12 -1.78 23.44
N ARG A 89 -14.20 -1.77 22.63
CA ARG A 89 -15.04 -0.58 22.37
C ARG A 89 -14.20 0.65 22.00
N LEU A 90 -13.21 0.47 21.13
CA LEU A 90 -12.33 1.56 20.70
C LEU A 90 -13.03 2.53 19.72
N GLU A 91 -14.17 2.11 19.16
CA GLU A 91 -15.01 2.89 18.23
C GLU A 91 -14.24 3.46 17.03
N GLU A 92 -13.13 2.82 16.64
CA GLU A 92 -12.32 3.29 15.53
C GLU A 92 -12.97 2.95 14.18
N ASN A 93 -13.10 3.94 13.30
CA ASN A 93 -13.54 3.67 11.93
C ASN A 93 -12.36 3.21 11.08
N LEU A 94 -12.21 1.88 10.91
CA LEU A 94 -11.16 1.22 10.14
C LEU A 94 -11.66 0.77 8.76
N CYS A 95 -10.97 1.17 7.70
CA CYS A 95 -11.22 0.72 6.33
C CYS A 95 -10.01 -0.04 5.78
N HIS A 96 -10.13 -1.37 5.67
CA HIS A 96 -9.07 -2.22 5.10
C HIS A 96 -9.28 -2.46 3.61
N LEU A 97 -8.20 -2.31 2.84
CA LEU A 97 -8.21 -2.51 1.39
C LEU A 97 -7.13 -3.51 0.98
N ASP A 98 -7.54 -4.61 0.34
CA ASP A 98 -6.62 -5.62 -0.19
C ASP A 98 -6.02 -5.16 -1.52
N VAL A 99 -4.69 -5.05 -1.55
CA VAL A 99 -3.89 -4.65 -2.70
C VAL A 99 -3.22 -5.86 -3.37
N GLY A 100 -3.26 -7.04 -2.75
CA GLY A 100 -2.56 -8.24 -3.19
C GLY A 100 -2.91 -8.69 -4.61
N ARG A 101 -4.18 -8.51 -5.02
CA ARG A 101 -4.62 -8.81 -6.40
C ARG A 101 -4.02 -7.86 -7.43
N LEU A 102 -3.79 -6.59 -7.07
CA LEU A 102 -3.31 -5.55 -7.99
C LEU A 102 -1.79 -5.64 -8.22
N GLU A 103 -1.04 -5.90 -7.16
CA GLU A 103 0.44 -5.91 -7.20
C GLU A 103 1.02 -7.14 -7.92
N GLY A 104 0.31 -8.28 -7.91
CA GLY A 104 0.71 -9.51 -8.59
C GLY A 104 1.79 -10.31 -7.85
N ILE A 105 2.71 -10.94 -8.60
CA ILE A 105 3.77 -11.79 -8.04
C ILE A 105 5.12 -11.07 -7.86
N MET A 106 5.34 -9.95 -8.55
CA MET A 106 6.64 -9.26 -8.57
C MET A 106 7.15 -8.83 -7.19
N PRO A 107 6.34 -8.26 -6.27
CA PRO A 107 6.81 -7.94 -4.92
C PRO A 107 7.36 -9.16 -4.16
N ARG A 108 6.83 -10.35 -4.43
CA ARG A 108 7.30 -11.61 -3.84
C ARG A 108 8.66 -12.00 -4.41
N ILE A 109 8.80 -11.95 -5.74
CA ILE A 109 10.04 -12.28 -6.44
C ILE A 109 11.15 -11.32 -6.03
N ILE A 110 10.91 -10.01 -6.12
CA ILE A 110 11.90 -8.98 -5.78
C ILE A 110 12.33 -9.13 -4.31
N GLY A 111 11.37 -9.26 -3.39
CA GLY A 111 11.71 -9.45 -1.98
C GLY A 111 12.47 -10.74 -1.71
N PHE A 112 12.16 -11.83 -2.42
CA PHE A 112 12.92 -13.08 -2.31
C PHE A 112 14.37 -12.95 -2.82
N LEU A 113 14.57 -12.25 -3.95
CA LEU A 113 15.91 -11.97 -4.50
C LEU A 113 16.73 -11.10 -3.55
N LEU A 114 16.11 -10.06 -2.97
CA LEU A 114 16.74 -9.20 -1.96
C LEU A 114 17.15 -10.00 -0.71
N ALA A 115 16.27 -10.87 -0.21
CA ALA A 115 16.56 -11.73 0.94
C ALA A 115 17.72 -12.70 0.66
N ARG A 116 17.90 -13.14 -0.59
CA ARG A 116 19.03 -13.98 -1.04
C ARG A 116 20.30 -13.18 -1.39
N ARG A 117 20.33 -11.88 -1.10
CA ARG A 117 21.48 -10.99 -1.40
C ARG A 117 21.87 -11.00 -2.89
N VAL A 118 20.89 -11.23 -3.77
CA VAL A 118 21.10 -11.06 -5.21
C VAL A 118 21.42 -9.59 -5.49
N ASN A 119 22.21 -9.34 -6.53
CA ASN A 119 22.67 -8.01 -6.92
C ASN A 119 21.52 -6.97 -6.86
N ARG A 120 21.72 -5.93 -6.04
CA ARG A 120 20.75 -4.86 -5.80
C ARG A 120 20.32 -4.16 -7.09
N THR A 121 21.23 -3.97 -8.03
CA THR A 121 20.96 -3.34 -9.32
C THR A 121 19.98 -4.16 -10.17
N ILE A 122 20.04 -5.49 -10.08
CA ILE A 122 19.07 -6.37 -10.76
C ILE A 122 17.69 -6.20 -10.13
N CYS A 123 17.63 -6.22 -8.80
CA CYS A 123 16.37 -6.03 -8.06
C CYS A 123 15.75 -4.65 -8.34
N GLU A 124 16.57 -3.62 -8.42
CA GLU A 124 16.15 -2.24 -8.76
C GLU A 124 15.57 -2.17 -10.18
N LYS A 125 16.24 -2.77 -11.18
CA LYS A 125 15.72 -2.84 -12.56
C LYS A 125 14.38 -3.59 -12.63
N LEU A 126 14.26 -4.73 -11.94
CA LEU A 126 13.01 -5.48 -11.86
C LEU A 126 11.90 -4.69 -11.17
N PHE A 127 12.25 -3.94 -10.10
CA PHE A 127 11.32 -3.07 -9.41
C PHE A 127 10.84 -1.94 -10.30
N SER A 128 11.74 -1.20 -10.96
CA SER A 128 11.40 -0.11 -11.86
C SER A 128 10.53 -0.58 -13.02
N TYR A 129 10.81 -1.77 -13.57
CA TYR A 129 9.97 -2.40 -14.59
C TYR A 129 8.56 -2.76 -14.08
N TRP A 130 8.47 -3.33 -12.87
CA TRP A 130 7.17 -3.63 -12.26
C TRP A 130 6.38 -2.34 -11.98
N LEU A 131 7.04 -1.33 -11.41
CA LEU A 131 6.44 -0.07 -11.02
C LEU A 131 5.91 0.67 -12.25
N SER A 132 6.69 0.79 -13.32
CA SER A 132 6.26 1.45 -14.57
C SER A 132 5.02 0.79 -15.18
N ARG A 133 4.97 -0.55 -15.21
CA ARG A 133 3.80 -1.30 -15.72
C ARG A 133 2.56 -1.16 -14.84
N LYS A 134 2.73 -1.01 -13.53
CA LYS A 134 1.62 -0.95 -12.57
C LYS A 134 1.18 0.48 -12.26
N TYR A 135 1.98 1.49 -12.58
CA TYR A 135 1.77 2.89 -12.21
C TYR A 135 0.36 3.38 -12.52
N HIS A 136 -0.08 3.30 -13.78
CA HIS A 136 -1.41 3.76 -14.20
C HIS A 136 -2.57 2.93 -13.63
N ILE A 137 -2.34 1.64 -13.37
CA ILE A 137 -3.36 0.78 -12.76
C ILE A 137 -3.60 1.20 -11.30
N PHE A 138 -2.51 1.48 -10.58
CA PHE A 138 -2.58 1.93 -9.20
C PHE A 138 -3.13 3.35 -9.08
N SER A 139 -2.77 4.26 -9.98
CA SER A 139 -3.30 5.62 -9.98
C SER A 139 -4.82 5.64 -10.16
N ARG A 140 -5.33 4.91 -11.17
CA ARG A 140 -6.78 4.77 -11.40
C ARG A 140 -7.48 4.17 -10.19
N LYS A 141 -6.90 3.12 -9.59
CA LYS A 141 -7.49 2.48 -8.42
C LYS A 141 -7.53 3.39 -7.20
N ALA A 142 -6.48 4.19 -6.97
CA ALA A 142 -6.45 5.16 -5.88
C ALA A 142 -7.60 6.17 -6.00
N ARG A 143 -7.87 6.64 -7.23
CA ARG A 143 -8.99 7.54 -7.52
C ARG A 143 -10.35 6.90 -7.23
N GLU A 144 -10.58 5.68 -7.71
CA GLU A 144 -11.80 4.91 -7.43
C GLU A 144 -12.03 4.76 -5.93
N ILE A 145 -10.98 4.43 -5.18
CA ILE A 145 -11.05 4.29 -3.72
C ILE A 145 -11.38 5.63 -3.06
N LYS A 146 -10.69 6.71 -3.43
CA LYS A 146 -10.97 8.05 -2.89
C LYS A 146 -12.43 8.44 -3.11
N GLN A 147 -12.97 8.18 -4.29
CA GLN A 147 -14.37 8.47 -4.61
C GLN A 147 -15.34 7.61 -3.78
N ASN A 148 -15.08 6.31 -3.67
CA ASN A 148 -15.90 5.41 -2.85
C ASN A 148 -15.92 5.84 -1.38
N LEU A 149 -14.76 6.22 -0.83
CA LEU A 149 -14.67 6.69 0.55
C LEU A 149 -15.39 8.03 0.77
N LYS A 150 -15.48 8.90 -0.24
CA LYS A 150 -16.31 10.12 -0.18
C LYS A 150 -17.79 9.78 -0.19
N ASN A 151 -18.21 8.87 -1.07
CA ASN A 151 -19.61 8.43 -1.18
C ASN A 151 -20.08 7.67 0.08
N SER A 152 -19.25 6.82 0.67
CA SER A 152 -19.58 6.13 1.93
C SER A 152 -19.80 7.10 3.10
N LYS A 153 -19.20 8.30 3.05
CA LYS A 153 -19.42 9.39 4.02
C LYS A 153 -20.79 10.06 3.84
N MET A 154 -21.37 10.06 2.63
CA MET A 154 -22.71 10.59 2.35
C MET A 154 -23.85 9.71 2.87
N PHE A 155 -23.63 8.40 3.04
CA PHE A 155 -24.65 7.47 3.53
C PHE A 155 -24.69 7.31 5.06
N ILE A 156 -23.76 7.94 5.79
CA ILE A 156 -23.68 7.91 7.27
C ILE A 156 -24.07 9.28 7.86
N ARG A 157 -24.87 10.07 7.13
CA ARG A 157 -25.48 11.31 7.63
C ARG A 157 -26.99 11.19 7.66
#